data_AF-A0A6G2JY65-F1
#
_entry.id   AF-A0A6G2JY65-F1
#
_cell.length_a   1.000
_cell.length_b   1.000
_cell.length_c   1.000
_cell.angle_alpha   90.00
_cell.angle_beta   90.00
_cell.angle_gamma   90.00
#
_symmetry.space_group_name_H-M   'P 1'
#
loop_
_entity.id
_entity.type
_entity.pdbx_description
1 polymer ?
#
loop_
_entity_poly.entity_id
_entity_poly.type
_entity_poly.pdbx_seq_one_letter_code
_entity_poly.pdbx_strand_id
1 'polypeptide(L)'
;MAGAGGARPLDGLRVVELTSQRCTLAGKLLADMGADVIVVEPPGGSPMRGHEPFAGDQPDPEGALWWWHYNTSKRSVVVDLDSAAGAADFRRLVSTADAVIEAEPLGRLDALGLDWDQLGRRNQGLIWVSITHNGRNRPDPPATDLTVLAEGGPVWSCGYDDHTIPPVRGGGNQGLHMASQYA
;
A
#
# COMPACT_ATOMS: atom_id res chain seq x y z
N MET A 1 14.25 26.70 -5.34
CA MET A 1 14.62 26.34 -6.73
C MET A 1 13.51 25.48 -7.29
N ALA A 2 12.49 26.09 -7.92
CA ALA A 2 11.49 25.33 -8.67
C ALA A 2 12.15 24.85 -9.97
N GLY A 3 12.54 23.58 -10.01
CA GLY A 3 13.06 22.95 -11.22
C GLY A 3 12.02 23.03 -12.33
N ALA A 4 12.48 23.24 -13.57
CA ALA A 4 11.66 23.41 -14.76
C ALA A 4 10.49 22.42 -14.80
N GLY A 5 9.26 22.95 -14.90
CA GLY A 5 8.01 22.18 -14.98
C GLY A 5 7.89 21.40 -16.29
N GLY A 6 8.73 20.38 -16.46
CA GLY A 6 8.55 19.35 -17.47
C GLY A 6 7.53 18.33 -16.99
N ALA A 7 6.78 17.75 -17.93
CA ALA A 7 5.88 16.64 -17.65
C ALA A 7 6.67 15.49 -16.99
N ARG A 8 6.17 14.98 -15.86
CA ARG A 8 6.72 13.81 -15.16
C ARG A 8 6.25 12.52 -15.86
N PRO A 9 6.96 11.39 -15.70
CA PRO A 9 6.69 10.16 -16.45
C PRO A 9 5.26 9.62 -16.32
N LEU A 10 4.60 9.84 -15.19
CA LEU A 10 3.25 9.34 -14.90
C LEU A 10 2.20 10.45 -14.78
N ASP A 11 2.50 11.65 -15.27
CA ASP A 11 1.51 12.74 -15.29
C ASP A 11 0.26 12.33 -16.07
N GLY A 12 -0.91 12.65 -15.49
CA GLY A 12 -2.22 12.33 -16.07
C GLY A 12 -2.78 10.97 -15.65
N LEU A 13 -1.99 10.10 -15.03
CA LEU A 13 -2.49 8.85 -14.47
C LEU A 13 -3.11 9.05 -13.08
N ARG A 14 -4.22 8.37 -12.80
CA ARG A 14 -4.86 8.31 -11.49
C ARG A 14 -4.77 6.91 -10.91
N VAL A 15 -4.34 6.83 -9.66
CA VAL A 15 -4.22 5.57 -8.91
C VAL A 15 -5.04 5.65 -7.63
N VAL A 16 -5.81 4.61 -7.33
CA VAL A 16 -6.51 4.46 -6.05
C VAL A 16 -5.78 3.40 -5.23
N GLU A 17 -5.28 3.78 -4.06
CA GLU A 17 -4.57 2.89 -3.12
C GLU A 17 -5.46 2.63 -1.90
N LEU A 18 -5.78 1.37 -1.58
CA LEU A 18 -6.35 1.04 -0.27
C LEU A 18 -5.23 1.03 0.78
N THR A 19 -5.42 1.73 1.90
CA THR A 19 -4.34 1.93 2.86
C THR A 19 -3.83 0.61 3.47
N SER A 20 -2.54 0.33 3.31
CA SER A 20 -1.89 -0.83 3.94
C SER A 20 -0.37 -0.66 3.96
N GLN A 21 0.29 -1.21 4.99
CA GLN A 21 1.75 -1.24 5.05
C GLN A 21 2.36 -2.03 3.88
N ARG A 22 1.62 -2.98 3.32
CA ARG A 22 2.10 -3.87 2.25
C ARG A 22 2.21 -3.14 0.89
N CYS A 23 1.40 -2.12 0.66
CA CYS A 23 1.31 -1.45 -0.64
C CYS A 23 1.75 0.00 -0.66
N THR A 24 1.90 0.65 0.49
CA THR A 24 2.09 2.10 0.56
C THR A 24 3.35 2.60 -0.16
N LEU A 25 4.41 1.78 -0.26
CA LEU A 25 5.59 2.16 -1.05
C LEU A 25 5.29 2.14 -2.56
N ALA A 26 4.49 1.19 -3.06
CA ALA A 26 4.16 1.10 -4.48
C ALA A 26 3.49 2.40 -4.96
N GLY A 27 2.42 2.84 -4.29
CA GLY A 27 1.79 4.11 -4.64
C GLY A 27 2.69 5.32 -4.39
N LYS A 28 3.63 5.26 -3.44
CA LYS A 28 4.59 6.36 -3.22
C LYS A 28 5.50 6.56 -4.42
N LEU A 29 6.04 5.46 -4.95
CA LEU A 29 6.87 5.49 -6.16
C LEU A 29 6.10 6.07 -7.35
N LEU A 30 4.84 5.68 -7.53
CA LEU A 30 3.99 6.22 -8.60
C LEU A 30 3.68 7.71 -8.41
N ALA A 31 3.36 8.13 -7.18
CA ALA A 31 3.07 9.53 -6.85
C ALA A 31 4.28 10.44 -7.10
N ASP A 32 5.46 10.00 -6.69
CA ASP A 32 6.71 10.74 -6.90
C ASP A 32 7.07 10.88 -8.39
N MET A 33 6.75 9.88 -9.20
CA MET A 33 6.86 9.93 -10.66
C MET A 33 5.72 10.66 -11.36
N GLY A 34 4.73 11.13 -10.61
CA GLY A 34 3.74 12.12 -11.04
C GLY A 34 2.29 11.69 -11.15
N ALA A 35 1.99 10.43 -10.81
CA ALA A 35 0.60 9.97 -10.76
C ALA A 35 -0.21 10.70 -9.67
N ASP A 36 -1.49 10.93 -9.93
CA ASP A 36 -2.48 11.36 -8.94
C ASP A 36 -2.91 10.16 -8.09
N VAL A 37 -2.19 9.92 -7.00
CA VAL A 37 -2.47 8.80 -6.09
C VAL A 37 -3.41 9.25 -4.96
N ILE A 38 -4.56 8.58 -4.85
CA ILE A 38 -5.57 8.78 -3.82
C ILE A 38 -5.57 7.57 -2.89
N VAL A 39 -5.15 7.78 -1.64
CA VAL A 39 -5.20 6.76 -0.59
C VAL A 39 -6.60 6.76 0.05
N VAL A 40 -7.26 5.62 0.01
CA VAL A 40 -8.54 5.39 0.67
C VAL A 40 -8.25 4.84 2.07
N GLU A 41 -8.66 5.61 3.07
CA GLU A 41 -8.53 5.27 4.48
C GLU A 41 -9.88 4.81 5.05
N PRO A 42 -9.90 3.86 6.00
CA PRO A 42 -11.14 3.49 6.69
C PRO A 42 -11.60 4.62 7.63
N PRO A 43 -12.84 4.54 8.16
CA PRO A 43 -13.27 5.41 9.25
C PRO A 43 -12.28 5.38 10.42
N GLY A 44 -11.85 6.56 10.88
CA GLY A 44 -10.80 6.71 11.90
C GLY A 44 -9.38 6.87 11.32
N GLY A 45 -9.21 6.76 10.01
CA GLY A 45 -7.92 6.93 9.33
C GLY A 45 -7.10 5.64 9.26
N SER A 46 -5.99 5.70 8.51
CA SER A 46 -5.07 4.59 8.41
C SER A 46 -4.43 4.26 9.76
N PRO A 47 -4.34 2.98 10.17
CA PRO A 47 -3.61 2.58 11.37
C PRO A 47 -2.15 3.07 11.39
N MET A 48 -1.58 3.30 10.20
CA MET A 48 -0.20 3.76 10.04
C MET A 48 0.03 5.19 10.53
N ARG A 49 -1.05 5.97 10.73
CA ARG A 49 -1.00 7.28 11.40
C ARG A 49 -0.71 7.18 12.90
N GLY A 50 -0.80 5.99 13.49
CA GLY A 50 -0.40 5.73 14.87
C GLY A 50 1.04 5.23 15.02
N HIS A 51 1.79 5.08 13.92
CA HIS A 51 3.16 4.54 13.98
C HIS A 51 4.17 5.62 14.36
N GLU A 52 4.89 5.34 15.45
CA GLU A 52 6.06 6.10 15.87
C GLU A 52 7.22 6.00 14.84
N PRO A 53 8.16 6.96 14.84
CA PRO A 53 8.20 8.17 15.68
C PRO A 53 7.24 9.27 15.18
N PHE A 54 6.87 10.18 16.08
CA PHE A 54 6.06 11.36 15.77
C PHE A 54 6.93 12.62 15.70
N ALA A 55 6.55 13.57 14.84
CA ALA A 55 7.17 14.87 14.78
C ALA A 55 7.06 15.59 16.14
N GLY A 56 8.19 16.01 16.70
CA GLY A 56 8.22 16.65 18.01
C GLY A 56 7.96 15.70 19.19
N ASP A 57 8.07 14.39 18.98
CA ASP A 57 7.96 13.35 20.01
C ASP A 57 6.62 13.39 20.79
N GLN A 58 5.55 13.84 20.14
CA GLN A 58 4.18 13.85 20.69
C GLN A 58 3.24 13.03 19.81
N PRO A 59 2.45 12.10 20.38
CA PRO A 59 1.48 11.32 19.61
C PRO A 59 0.47 12.21 18.89
N ASP A 60 0.51 12.21 17.56
CA ASP A 60 -0.39 12.96 16.68
C ASP A 60 -0.58 12.18 15.36
N PRO A 61 -1.83 11.80 14.99
CA PRO A 61 -2.13 11.15 13.72
C PRO A 61 -1.70 11.93 12.48
N GLU A 62 -1.59 13.26 12.58
CA GLU A 62 -1.08 14.11 11.50
C GLU A 62 0.44 14.34 11.60
N GLY A 63 1.08 13.90 12.68
CA GLY A 63 2.52 14.04 12.95
C GLY A 63 3.33 12.74 12.82
N ALA A 64 2.71 11.61 12.45
CA ALA A 64 3.42 10.34 12.32
C ALA A 64 4.42 10.34 11.16
N LEU A 65 5.72 10.27 11.49
CA LEU A 65 6.79 10.34 10.50
C LEU A 65 6.79 9.12 9.58
N TRP A 66 6.33 7.96 10.08
CA TRP A 66 6.12 6.77 9.27
C TRP A 66 5.07 7.03 8.17
N TRP A 67 3.92 7.61 8.52
CA TRP A 67 2.87 7.95 7.55
C TRP A 67 3.37 8.95 6.50
N TRP A 68 4.05 10.01 6.93
CA TRP A 68 4.63 11.01 6.04
C TRP A 68 5.61 10.41 5.05
N HIS A 69 6.49 9.51 5.51
CA HIS A 69 7.51 8.88 4.67
C HIS A 69 6.90 8.19 3.43
N TYR A 70 5.79 7.46 3.61
CA TYR A 70 5.16 6.70 2.54
C TYR A 70 4.02 7.44 1.82
N ASN A 71 3.50 8.54 2.36
CA ASN A 71 2.30 9.19 1.80
C ASN A 71 2.49 10.67 1.43
N THR A 72 3.72 11.19 1.53
CA THR A 72 4.05 12.43 0.80
C THR A 72 3.79 12.25 -0.69
N SER A 73 3.37 13.32 -1.37
CA SER A 73 2.97 13.33 -2.80
C SER A 73 1.61 12.69 -3.10
N LYS A 74 0.94 12.08 -2.11
CA LYS A 74 -0.39 11.50 -2.26
C LYS A 74 -1.47 12.40 -1.65
N ARG A 75 -2.72 12.17 -2.08
CA ARG A 75 -3.93 12.69 -1.40
C ARG A 75 -4.60 11.54 -0.67
N SER A 76 -5.40 11.83 0.36
CA SER A 76 -6.20 10.79 1.01
C SER A 76 -7.65 11.19 1.20
N VAL A 77 -8.51 10.18 1.33
CA VAL A 77 -9.94 10.31 1.57
C VAL A 77 -10.40 9.18 2.48
N VAL A 78 -11.29 9.49 3.42
CA VAL A 78 -11.91 8.49 4.29
C VAL A 78 -13.15 7.92 3.58
N VAL A 79 -13.21 6.60 3.43
CA VAL A 79 -14.36 5.90 2.85
C VAL A 79 -14.66 4.65 3.68
N ASP A 80 -15.91 4.52 4.13
CA ASP A 80 -16.41 3.32 4.78
C ASP A 80 -16.87 2.29 3.75
N LEU A 81 -15.96 1.38 3.35
CA LEU A 81 -16.25 0.34 2.36
C LEU A 81 -17.34 -0.64 2.79
N ASP A 82 -17.59 -0.77 4.09
CA ASP A 82 -18.60 -1.67 4.64
C ASP A 82 -20.01 -1.06 4.60
N SER A 83 -20.10 0.26 4.34
CA SER A 83 -21.36 0.95 4.12
C SER A 83 -21.78 0.96 2.64
N ALA A 84 -23.08 0.94 2.37
CA ALA A 84 -23.58 1.05 0.99
C ALA A 84 -23.15 2.36 0.31
N ALA A 85 -23.08 3.45 1.06
CA ALA A 85 -22.65 4.76 0.58
C ALA A 85 -21.16 4.77 0.24
N GLY A 86 -20.30 4.30 1.14
CA GLY A 86 -18.86 4.26 0.89
C GLY A 86 -18.48 3.24 -0.18
N ALA A 87 -19.19 2.11 -0.29
CA ALA A 87 -19.06 1.21 -1.42
C ALA A 87 -19.43 1.89 -2.76
N ALA A 88 -20.44 2.77 -2.78
CA ALA A 88 -20.76 3.56 -3.98
C ALA A 88 -19.70 4.62 -4.28
N ASP A 89 -19.16 5.28 -3.25
CA ASP A 89 -18.07 6.26 -3.40
C ASP A 89 -16.79 5.61 -3.92
N PHE A 90 -16.42 4.44 -3.40
CA PHE A 90 -15.27 3.70 -3.90
C PHE A 90 -15.44 3.31 -5.37
N ARG A 91 -16.62 2.83 -5.77
CA ARG A 91 -16.92 2.54 -7.19
C ARG A 91 -16.75 3.77 -8.08
N ARG A 92 -17.16 4.95 -7.59
CA ARG A 92 -17.00 6.23 -8.30
C ARG A 92 -15.55 6.69 -8.38
N LEU A 93 -14.74 6.43 -7.35
CA LEU A 93 -13.30 6.69 -7.40
C LEU A 93 -12.64 5.80 -8.45
N VAL A 94 -12.87 4.48 -8.37
CA VAL A 94 -12.31 3.47 -9.28
C VAL A 94 -12.74 3.68 -10.72
N SER A 95 -13.96 4.16 -10.99
CA SER A 95 -14.41 4.44 -12.36
C SER A 95 -13.63 5.55 -13.07
N THR A 96 -12.81 6.31 -12.33
CA THR A 96 -11.93 7.35 -12.88
C THR A 96 -10.44 7.01 -12.76
N ALA A 97 -10.12 5.83 -12.23
CA ALA A 97 -8.75 5.39 -11.99
C ALA A 97 -8.21 4.58 -13.16
N ASP A 98 -6.91 4.72 -13.40
CA ASP A 98 -6.14 3.88 -14.32
C ASP A 98 -5.61 2.63 -13.61
N ALA A 99 -5.35 2.73 -12.30
CA ALA A 99 -4.94 1.60 -11.48
C ALA A 99 -5.56 1.60 -10.08
N VAL A 100 -5.76 0.41 -9.53
CA VAL A 100 -6.04 0.18 -8.11
C VAL A 100 -4.91 -0.66 -7.51
N ILE A 101 -4.43 -0.26 -6.34
CA ILE A 101 -3.47 -1.01 -5.53
C ILE A 101 -4.12 -1.35 -4.21
N GLU A 102 -4.17 -2.63 -3.87
CA GLU A 102 -4.76 -3.09 -2.63
C GLU A 102 -3.96 -4.24 -1.99
N ALA A 103 -4.15 -4.39 -0.69
CA ALA A 103 -3.60 -5.48 0.12
C ALA A 103 -4.63 -5.89 1.19
N GLU A 104 -5.90 -5.95 0.79
CA GLU A 104 -7.01 -6.35 1.63
C GLU A 104 -6.99 -7.86 1.90
N PRO A 105 -7.59 -8.33 3.01
CA PRO A 105 -7.77 -9.75 3.24
C PRO A 105 -8.48 -10.41 2.06
N LEU A 106 -7.97 -11.57 1.63
CA LEU A 106 -8.52 -12.33 0.51
C LEU A 106 -10.03 -12.53 0.66
N GLY A 107 -10.78 -12.21 -0.40
CA GLY A 107 -12.24 -12.35 -0.43
C GLY A 107 -13.02 -11.20 0.20
N ARG A 108 -12.40 -10.26 0.95
CA ARG A 108 -13.12 -9.12 1.54
C ARG A 108 -13.75 -8.23 0.47
N LEU A 109 -12.96 -7.80 -0.52
CA LEU A 109 -13.48 -6.93 -1.58
C LEU A 109 -14.52 -7.65 -2.45
N ASP A 110 -14.38 -8.96 -2.66
CA ASP A 110 -15.36 -9.76 -3.39
C ASP A 110 -16.70 -9.83 -2.64
N ALA A 111 -16.66 -10.07 -1.32
CA ALA A 111 -17.84 -10.06 -0.46
C ALA A 111 -18.57 -8.69 -0.45
N LEU A 112 -17.84 -7.59 -0.64
CA LEU A 112 -18.39 -6.24 -0.77
C LEU A 112 -18.83 -5.89 -2.21
N GLY A 113 -18.54 -6.75 -3.19
CA GLY A 113 -18.76 -6.49 -4.62
C GLY A 113 -17.95 -5.30 -5.13
N LEU A 114 -16.71 -5.17 -4.64
CA LEU A 114 -15.75 -4.10 -4.93
C LEU A 114 -14.42 -4.64 -5.47
N ASP A 115 -14.33 -5.92 -5.81
CA ASP A 115 -13.11 -6.54 -6.35
C ASP A 115 -13.00 -6.34 -7.87
N TRP A 116 -11.85 -6.74 -8.41
CA TRP A 116 -11.55 -6.74 -9.83
C TRP A 116 -12.66 -7.37 -10.69
N ASP A 117 -13.22 -8.50 -10.29
CA ASP A 117 -14.22 -9.23 -11.07
C ASP A 117 -15.50 -8.43 -11.31
N GLN A 118 -15.86 -7.54 -10.38
CA GLN A 118 -17.03 -6.68 -10.49
C GLN A 118 -16.69 -5.31 -11.12
N LEU A 119 -15.54 -4.73 -10.80
CA LEU A 119 -15.17 -3.37 -11.21
C LEU A 119 -14.37 -3.32 -12.51
N GLY A 120 -13.40 -4.21 -12.69
CA GLY A 120 -12.55 -4.29 -13.88
C GLY A 120 -13.32 -4.56 -15.17
N ARG A 121 -14.38 -5.37 -15.09
CA ARG A 121 -15.28 -5.63 -16.24
C ARG A 121 -15.97 -4.36 -16.76
N ARG A 122 -16.10 -3.32 -15.93
CA ARG A 122 -16.75 -2.05 -16.29
C ARG A 122 -15.75 -1.01 -16.82
N ASN A 123 -14.46 -1.17 -16.51
CA ASN A 123 -13.38 -0.32 -16.97
C ASN A 123 -12.26 -1.19 -17.57
N GLN A 124 -12.31 -1.43 -18.89
CA GLN A 124 -11.38 -2.33 -19.57
C GLN A 124 -9.92 -1.85 -19.57
N GLY A 125 -9.68 -0.57 -19.26
CA GLY A 125 -8.33 -0.01 -19.12
C GLY A 125 -7.76 -0.10 -17.69
N LEU A 126 -8.57 -0.53 -16.71
CA LEU A 126 -8.16 -0.57 -15.31
C LEU A 126 -7.11 -1.65 -15.07
N ILE A 127 -6.02 -1.28 -14.42
CA ILE A 127 -5.02 -2.20 -13.88
C ILE A 127 -5.35 -2.46 -12.41
N TRP A 128 -5.36 -3.72 -11.99
CA TRP A 128 -5.60 -4.10 -10.59
C TRP A 128 -4.41 -4.85 -10.01
N VAL A 129 -3.80 -4.26 -8.99
CA VAL A 129 -2.63 -4.79 -8.32
C VAL A 129 -2.99 -5.21 -6.90
N SER A 130 -2.79 -6.48 -6.61
CA SER A 130 -3.11 -7.10 -5.32
C SER A 130 -1.82 -7.60 -4.67
N ILE A 131 -1.45 -7.03 -3.52
CA ILE A 131 -0.23 -7.35 -2.79
C ILE A 131 -0.59 -8.19 -1.57
N THR A 132 -0.35 -9.49 -1.69
CA THR A 132 -0.67 -10.52 -0.68
C THR A 132 0.60 -11.29 -0.32
N HIS A 133 0.63 -11.97 0.81
CA HIS A 133 1.83 -12.66 1.28
C HIS A 133 2.26 -13.79 0.34
N ASN A 134 1.30 -14.60 -0.13
CA ASN A 134 1.56 -15.80 -0.94
C ASN A 134 0.87 -15.78 -2.32
N GLY A 135 0.34 -14.63 -2.73
CA GLY A 135 -0.49 -14.51 -3.93
C GLY A 135 -1.96 -14.90 -3.68
N ARG A 136 -2.86 -14.39 -4.53
CA ARG A 136 -4.32 -14.54 -4.40
C ARG A 136 -4.84 -15.99 -4.46
N ASN A 137 -4.05 -16.91 -5.02
CA ASN A 137 -4.43 -18.32 -5.21
C ASN A 137 -3.93 -19.23 -4.08
N ARG A 138 -3.36 -18.66 -3.01
CA ARG A 138 -2.82 -19.40 -1.86
C ARG A 138 -3.35 -18.80 -0.56
N PRO A 139 -3.32 -19.54 0.56
CA PRO A 139 -3.61 -18.97 1.87
C PRO A 139 -2.71 -17.75 2.16
N ASP A 140 -3.32 -16.66 2.64
CA ASP A 140 -2.64 -15.43 3.07
C ASP A 140 -2.77 -15.30 4.60
N PRO A 141 -2.04 -16.11 5.39
CA PRO A 141 -2.08 -16.00 6.84
C PRO A 141 -1.55 -14.62 7.29
N PRO A 142 -1.90 -14.17 8.51
CA PRO A 142 -1.32 -12.98 9.09
C PRO A 142 0.21 -13.05 9.04
N ALA A 143 0.81 -12.07 8.37
CA ALA A 143 2.24 -12.00 8.16
C ALA A 143 2.74 -10.57 8.34
N THR A 144 3.96 -10.47 8.87
CA THR A 144 4.69 -9.21 9.02
C THR A 144 5.84 -9.18 8.02
N ASP A 145 6.46 -8.02 7.83
CA ASP A 145 7.68 -7.92 7.04
C ASP A 145 8.76 -8.93 7.50
N LEU A 146 8.92 -9.09 8.82
CA LEU A 146 9.90 -10.01 9.40
C LEU A 146 9.61 -11.46 8.99
N THR A 147 8.37 -11.91 9.10
CA THR A 147 8.02 -13.31 8.78
C THR A 147 8.16 -13.57 7.28
N VAL A 148 7.71 -12.63 6.44
CA VAL A 148 7.88 -12.71 4.97
C VAL A 148 9.37 -12.81 4.60
N LEU A 149 10.22 -11.97 5.20
CA LEU A 149 11.64 -11.95 4.92
C LEU A 149 12.36 -13.21 5.43
N ALA A 150 11.90 -13.78 6.55
CA ALA A 150 12.42 -15.04 7.07
C ALA A 150 12.05 -16.22 6.17
N GLU A 151 10.78 -16.30 5.74
CA GLU A 151 10.29 -17.35 4.86
C GLU A 151 10.94 -17.33 3.47
N GLY A 152 11.25 -16.14 2.95
CA GLY A 152 11.97 -16.00 1.68
C GLY A 152 13.43 -16.44 1.72
N GLY A 153 14.02 -16.60 2.92
CA GLY A 153 15.42 -16.98 3.10
C GLY A 153 16.46 -15.86 3.32
N PRO A 154 16.26 -14.56 2.98
CA PRO A 154 17.28 -13.53 3.22
C PRO A 154 17.83 -13.48 4.64
N VAL A 155 16.98 -13.68 5.65
CA VAL A 155 17.40 -13.67 7.07
C VAL A 155 18.43 -14.75 7.37
N TRP A 156 18.41 -15.89 6.67
CA TRP A 156 19.42 -16.95 6.81
C TRP A 156 20.78 -16.57 6.21
N SER A 157 20.81 -15.63 5.26
CA SER A 157 22.03 -15.17 4.58
C SER A 157 22.61 -13.89 5.19
N CYS A 158 22.00 -13.37 6.26
CA CYS A 158 22.39 -12.13 6.92
C CYS A 158 22.81 -12.38 8.38
N GLY A 159 23.92 -11.78 8.78
CA GLY A 159 24.45 -11.91 10.14
C GLY A 159 25.92 -12.31 10.13
N TYR A 160 26.33 -13.04 11.17
CA TYR A 160 27.67 -13.57 11.33
C TYR A 160 27.73 -15.03 10.87
N ASP A 161 28.93 -15.52 10.52
CA ASP A 161 29.15 -16.93 10.11
C ASP A 161 28.90 -17.95 11.25
N ASP A 162 28.78 -17.46 12.49
CA ASP A 162 28.41 -18.30 13.64
C ASP A 162 26.92 -18.67 13.58
N HIS A 163 26.61 -19.85 13.05
CA HIS A 163 25.23 -20.35 12.98
C HIS A 163 24.66 -20.81 14.33
N THR A 164 25.36 -20.63 15.45
CA THR A 164 24.81 -20.90 16.79
C THR A 164 24.02 -19.73 17.37
N ILE A 165 24.16 -18.53 16.81
CA ILE A 165 23.36 -17.35 17.19
C ILE A 165 22.13 -17.20 16.29
N PRO A 166 21.04 -16.55 16.76
CA PRO A 166 19.86 -16.32 15.94
C PRO A 166 20.17 -15.49 14.68
N PRO A 167 19.48 -15.76 13.57
CA PRO A 167 19.70 -15.00 12.33
C PRO A 167 19.21 -13.55 12.47
N VAL A 168 19.79 -12.66 11.67
CA VAL A 168 19.55 -11.20 11.76
C VAL A 168 18.82 -10.72 10.52
N ARG A 169 17.77 -9.92 10.71
CA ARG A 169 17.12 -9.23 9.58
C ARG A 169 17.72 -7.84 9.31
N GLY A 170 17.67 -7.42 8.06
CA GLY A 170 17.88 -6.02 7.71
C GLY A 170 16.78 -5.10 8.27
N GLY A 171 17.12 -3.85 8.52
CA GLY A 171 16.14 -2.82 8.89
C GLY A 171 15.33 -2.34 7.68
N GLY A 172 14.20 -1.67 7.95
CA GLY A 172 13.49 -0.88 6.93
C GLY A 172 12.49 -1.63 6.04
N ASN A 173 11.74 -2.59 6.58
CA ASN A 173 10.61 -3.24 5.89
C ASN A 173 10.94 -3.81 4.49
N GLN A 174 12.12 -4.43 4.34
CA GLN A 174 12.68 -4.85 3.05
C GLN A 174 11.76 -5.82 2.29
N GLY A 175 11.10 -6.75 2.98
CA GLY A 175 10.20 -7.71 2.36
C GLY A 175 9.01 -7.03 1.69
N LEU A 176 8.37 -6.11 2.41
CA LEU A 176 7.25 -5.32 1.88
C LEU A 176 7.70 -4.36 0.78
N HIS A 177 8.89 -3.77 0.91
CA HIS A 177 9.44 -2.85 -0.10
C HIS A 177 9.78 -3.56 -1.40
N MET A 178 10.38 -4.76 -1.34
CA MET A 178 10.60 -5.58 -2.52
C MET A 178 9.28 -5.89 -3.23
N ALA A 179 8.26 -6.35 -2.48
CA ALA A 179 6.94 -6.60 -3.06
C ALA A 179 6.36 -5.36 -3.74
N SER A 180 6.48 -4.18 -3.11
CA SER A 180 6.03 -2.91 -3.66
C SER A 180 6.79 -2.43 -4.89
N GLN A 181 8.05 -2.86 -5.09
CA GLN A 181 8.83 -2.53 -6.29
C GLN A 181 8.49 -3.42 -7.50
N TYR A 182 8.04 -4.66 -7.24
CA TYR A 182 7.56 -5.58 -8.28
C TYR A 182 6.11 -5.30 -8.71
N ALA A 183 5.35 -4.65 -7.84
CA ALA A 183 3.98 -4.20 -8.07
C ALA A 183 3.91 -3.05 -9.06
#